data_AF-A0A973YP90-F1
#
_entry.id   AF-A0A973YP90-F1
#
_cell.length_a   1.000
_cell.length_b   1.000
_cell.length_c   1.000
_cell.angle_alpha   90.00
_cell.angle_beta   90.00
_cell.angle_gamma   90.00
#
_symmetry.space_group_name_H-M   'P 1'
#
loop_
_entity.id
_entity.type
_entity.pdbx_description
1 polymer ?
#
loop_
_entity_poly.entity_id
_entity_poly.type
_entity_poly.pdbx_seq_one_letter_code
_entity_poly.pdbx_strand_id
1 'polypeptide(L)'
;MDTGALLNIALVLGFVLLGGVFAAAEMALVSLRESQVRRIERSGALGARTADLARNPNRFLSTVQIGVTLSGFFSAAYGASAIAPDVVPLLQALGLGAAAAPVSFVGMTLLVAYLSLVLGELAPKRLALQNATGFTKVLAPPLIILAKVMRPVIWLLSMSTNAVVRLVGGDPHAGRESVSSEELWDMVAENELIEENSLTILADVFGAGDRTLQEVMRP
;
A
#
# COMPACT_ATOMS: atom_id res chain seq x y z
N MET A 1 33.35 10.70 -16.08
CA MET A 1 32.33 10.79 -15.02
C MET A 1 33.07 10.99 -13.72
N ASP A 2 32.84 12.11 -13.05
CA ASP A 2 33.46 12.38 -11.76
C ASP A 2 32.93 11.40 -10.73
N THR A 3 33.75 11.02 -9.73
CA THR A 3 33.36 10.11 -8.65
C THR A 3 32.09 10.56 -7.93
N GLY A 4 31.82 11.89 -7.89
CA GLY A 4 30.59 12.47 -7.36
C GLY A 4 29.33 12.13 -8.16
N ALA A 5 29.40 12.11 -9.50
CA ALA A 5 28.26 11.78 -10.35
C ALA A 5 27.84 10.31 -10.18
N LEU A 6 28.81 9.40 -10.09
CA LEU A 6 28.55 7.98 -9.82
C LEU A 6 27.92 7.77 -8.44
N LEU A 7 28.37 8.53 -7.43
CA LEU A 7 27.79 8.47 -6.09
C LEU A 7 26.34 8.96 -6.11
N ASN A 8 26.04 10.07 -6.79
CA ASN A 8 24.68 10.60 -6.92
C ASN A 8 23.74 9.59 -7.61
N ILE A 9 24.19 8.95 -8.69
CA ILE A 9 23.42 7.89 -9.37
C ILE A 9 23.17 6.71 -8.43
N ALA A 10 24.21 6.24 -7.73
CA ALA A 10 24.07 5.14 -6.78
C ALA A 10 23.10 5.48 -5.64
N LEU A 11 23.10 6.73 -5.19
CA LEU A 11 22.22 7.23 -4.13
C LEU A 11 20.77 7.29 -4.60
N VAL A 12 20.50 7.81 -5.81
CA VAL A 12 19.17 7.78 -6.43
C VAL A 12 18.67 6.36 -6.62
N LEU A 13 19.50 5.47 -7.18
CA LEU A 13 19.14 4.05 -7.33
C LEU A 13 18.89 3.39 -5.98
N GLY A 14 19.68 3.71 -4.96
CA GLY A 14 19.49 3.23 -3.59
C GLY A 14 18.13 3.62 -3.02
N PHE A 15 17.72 4.89 -3.18
CA PHE A 15 16.39 5.33 -2.77
C PHE A 15 15.28 4.68 -3.57
N VAL A 16 15.42 4.55 -4.90
CA VAL A 16 14.44 3.85 -5.74
C VAL A 16 14.23 2.42 -5.26
N LEU A 17 15.32 1.68 -5.03
CA LEU A 17 15.26 0.30 -4.56
C LEU A 17 14.69 0.20 -3.13
N LEU A 18 15.02 1.14 -2.26
CA LEU A 18 14.45 1.21 -0.91
C LEU A 18 12.93 1.43 -0.96
N GLY A 19 12.46 2.33 -1.84
CA GLY A 19 11.04 2.51 -2.14
C GLY A 19 10.41 1.20 -2.61
N GLY A 20 11.11 0.46 -3.47
CA GLY A 20 10.67 -0.85 -3.96
C GLY A 20 10.52 -1.89 -2.86
N VAL A 21 11.42 -1.92 -1.88
CA VAL A 21 11.30 -2.80 -0.71
C VAL A 21 10.04 -2.47 0.10
N PHE A 22 9.77 -1.18 0.33
CA PHE A 22 8.55 -0.75 1.02
C PHE A 22 7.31 -1.13 0.21
N ALA A 23 7.26 -0.82 -1.08
CA ALA A 23 6.13 -1.12 -1.96
C ALA A 23 5.86 -2.64 -2.06
N ALA A 24 6.91 -3.47 -2.10
CA ALA A 24 6.79 -4.92 -2.06
C ALA A 24 6.22 -5.41 -0.73
N ALA A 25 6.66 -4.84 0.40
CA ALA A 25 6.18 -5.26 1.71
C ALA A 25 4.71 -4.89 1.93
N GLU A 26 4.29 -3.70 1.49
CA GLU A 26 2.89 -3.27 1.47
C GLU A 26 2.03 -4.31 0.73
N MET A 27 2.37 -4.58 -0.53
CA MET A 27 1.58 -5.49 -1.36
C MET A 27 1.62 -6.92 -0.83
N ALA A 28 2.75 -7.38 -0.31
CA ALA A 28 2.87 -8.71 0.28
C ALA A 28 1.93 -8.89 1.47
N LEU A 29 1.86 -7.91 2.39
CA LEU A 29 0.99 -7.99 3.57
C LEU A 29 -0.48 -8.01 3.19
N VAL A 30 -0.91 -7.14 2.27
CA VAL A 30 -2.31 -7.05 1.83
C VAL A 30 -2.74 -8.27 1.00
N SER A 31 -1.80 -8.91 0.31
CA SER A 31 -2.08 -10.07 -0.55
C SER A 31 -2.10 -11.42 0.18
N LEU A 32 -1.80 -11.45 1.48
CA LEU A 32 -1.80 -12.69 2.25
C LEU A 32 -3.22 -13.22 2.47
N ARG A 33 -3.42 -14.49 2.14
CA ARG A 33 -4.64 -15.22 2.50
C ARG A 33 -4.58 -15.63 3.97
N GLU A 34 -5.73 -15.69 4.64
CA GLU A 34 -5.81 -16.07 6.07
C GLU A 34 -5.16 -17.43 6.37
N SER A 35 -5.25 -18.41 5.45
CA SER A 35 -4.56 -19.70 5.60
C SER A 35 -3.02 -19.57 5.62
N GLN A 36 -2.47 -18.61 4.88
CA GLN A 36 -1.04 -18.30 4.85
C GLN A 36 -0.62 -17.55 6.12
N VAL A 37 -1.45 -16.61 6.60
CA VAL A 37 -1.25 -15.90 7.88
C VAL A 37 -1.15 -16.89 9.04
N ARG A 38 -2.11 -17.82 9.16
CA ARG A 38 -2.08 -18.89 10.19
C ARG A 38 -0.84 -19.77 10.10
N ARG A 39 -0.32 -20.01 8.89
CA ARG A 39 0.91 -20.79 8.71
C ARG A 39 2.14 -20.00 9.18
N ILE A 40 2.19 -18.70 8.94
CA ILE A 40 3.25 -17.81 9.44
C ILE A 40 3.18 -17.71 10.96
N GLU A 41 1.99 -17.59 11.54
CA GLU A 41 1.78 -17.53 12.99
C GLU A 41 2.40 -18.72 13.73
N ARG A 42 2.30 -19.92 13.15
CA ARG A 42 2.86 -21.16 13.71
C ARG A 42 4.38 -21.26 13.63
N SER A 43 5.07 -20.35 12.93
CA SER A 43 6.53 -20.40 12.75
C SER A 43 7.34 -19.81 13.90
N GLY A 44 6.74 -19.65 15.09
CA GLY A 44 7.39 -19.12 16.30
C GLY A 44 7.01 -17.68 16.63
N ALA A 45 7.68 -17.09 17.64
CA ALA A 45 7.32 -15.79 18.21
C ALA A 45 7.35 -14.63 17.19
N LEU A 46 8.32 -14.63 16.27
CA LEU A 46 8.39 -13.64 15.18
C LEU A 46 7.27 -13.84 14.15
N GLY A 47 6.92 -15.11 13.89
CA GLY A 47 5.80 -15.48 13.03
C GLY A 47 4.46 -14.98 13.57
N ALA A 48 4.23 -15.14 14.88
CA ALA A 48 3.03 -14.63 15.55
C ALA A 48 2.90 -13.09 15.43
N ARG A 49 3.99 -12.34 15.65
CA ARG A 49 3.98 -10.88 15.45
C ARG A 49 3.75 -10.46 14.00
N THR A 50 4.27 -11.24 13.07
CA THR A 50 4.07 -11.02 11.63
C THR A 50 2.63 -11.32 11.21
N ALA A 51 2.01 -12.34 11.80
CA ALA A 51 0.62 -12.67 11.58
C ALA A 51 -0.32 -11.59 12.16
N ASP A 52 -0.03 -11.10 13.36
CA ASP A 52 -0.76 -9.98 13.97
C ASP A 52 -0.69 -8.72 13.09
N LEU A 53 0.50 -8.43 12.56
CA LEU A 53 0.73 -7.38 11.58
C LEU A 53 -0.14 -7.56 10.32
N ALA A 54 -0.18 -8.76 9.75
CA ALA A 54 -0.98 -9.03 8.55
C ALA A 54 -2.49 -8.93 8.80
N ARG A 55 -2.97 -9.25 10.01
CA ARG A 55 -4.38 -9.11 10.40
C ARG A 55 -4.79 -7.66 10.69
N ASN A 56 -3.84 -6.84 11.14
CA ASN A 56 -4.06 -5.43 11.46
C ASN A 56 -3.15 -4.49 10.64
N PRO A 57 -3.26 -4.50 9.30
CA PRO A 57 -2.28 -3.85 8.43
C PRO A 57 -2.30 -2.32 8.52
N ASN A 58 -3.43 -1.69 8.88
CA ASN A 58 -3.62 -0.23 8.82
C ASN A 58 -2.51 0.59 9.51
N ARG A 59 -2.05 0.16 10.70
CA ARG A 59 -0.99 0.88 11.43
C ARG A 59 0.37 0.81 10.73
N PHE A 60 0.60 -0.25 9.98
CA PHE A 60 1.86 -0.51 9.31
C PHE A 60 1.87 -0.06 7.87
N LEU A 61 0.73 -0.11 7.18
CA LEU A 61 0.54 0.47 5.85
C LEU A 61 0.92 1.95 5.86
N SER A 62 0.51 2.69 6.88
CA SER A 62 0.93 4.10 7.04
C SER A 62 2.45 4.26 7.13
N THR A 63 3.15 3.37 7.83
CA THR A 63 4.62 3.41 7.96
C THR A 63 5.30 3.13 6.63
N VAL A 64 4.85 2.08 5.95
CA VAL A 64 5.40 1.63 4.68
C VAL A 64 5.16 2.69 3.60
N GLN A 65 3.97 3.28 3.58
CA GLN A 65 3.60 4.35 2.65
C GLN A 65 4.49 5.59 2.82
N ILE A 66 4.77 6.01 4.06
CA ILE A 66 5.77 7.06 4.33
C ILE A 66 7.13 6.68 3.72
N GLY A 67 7.55 5.42 3.90
CA GLY A 67 8.77 4.90 3.32
C GLY A 67 8.81 5.00 1.79
N VAL A 68 7.73 4.59 1.11
CA VAL A 68 7.60 4.72 -0.36
C VAL A 68 7.67 6.20 -0.77
N THR A 69 6.89 7.07 -0.13
CA THR A 69 6.83 8.50 -0.48
C THR A 69 8.17 9.19 -0.28
N LEU A 70 8.82 9.00 0.87
CA LEU A 70 10.13 9.61 1.14
C LEU A 70 11.20 9.11 0.17
N SER A 71 11.20 7.81 -0.12
CA SER A 71 12.13 7.22 -1.09
C SER A 71 11.92 7.81 -2.48
N GLY A 72 10.67 7.99 -2.92
CA GLY A 72 10.34 8.63 -4.18
C GLY A 72 10.79 10.09 -4.22
N PHE A 73 10.50 10.87 -3.17
CA PHE A 73 10.90 12.28 -3.07
C PHE A 73 12.41 12.45 -3.09
N PHE A 74 13.15 11.65 -2.32
CA PHE A 74 14.61 11.76 -2.32
C PHE A 74 15.21 11.32 -3.65
N SER A 75 14.69 10.25 -4.27
CA SER A 75 15.12 9.83 -5.61
C SER A 75 14.94 10.95 -6.63
N ALA A 76 13.73 11.53 -6.69
CA ALA A 76 13.40 12.60 -7.63
C ALA A 76 14.20 13.88 -7.36
N ALA A 77 14.31 14.29 -6.10
CA ALA A 77 15.05 15.49 -5.72
C ALA A 77 16.53 15.37 -6.07
N TYR A 78 17.21 14.30 -5.64
CA TYR A 78 18.62 14.08 -5.99
C TYR A 78 18.82 13.85 -7.49
N GLY A 79 17.90 13.15 -8.15
CA GLY A 79 17.94 12.94 -9.60
C GLY A 79 17.93 14.25 -10.38
N ALA A 80 17.04 15.16 -10.01
CA ALA A 80 16.89 16.45 -10.66
C ALA A 80 18.01 17.44 -10.29
N SER A 81 18.40 17.52 -9.01
CA SER A 81 19.36 18.54 -8.55
C SER A 81 20.83 18.13 -8.70
N ALA A 82 21.12 16.82 -8.61
CA ALA A 82 22.50 16.33 -8.52
C ALA A 82 22.99 15.63 -9.79
N ILE A 83 22.08 15.16 -10.68
CA ILE A 83 22.44 14.48 -11.93
C ILE A 83 22.13 15.32 -13.16
N ALA A 84 21.05 16.12 -13.15
CA ALA A 84 20.70 16.96 -14.29
C ALA A 84 21.81 17.94 -14.74
N PRO A 85 22.58 18.58 -13.84
CA PRO A 85 23.68 19.45 -14.26
C PRO A 85 24.73 18.73 -15.11
N ASP A 86 25.01 17.45 -14.83
CA ASP A 86 26.02 16.65 -15.53
C ASP A 86 25.63 16.32 -16.98
N VAL A 87 24.33 16.38 -17.29
CA VAL A 87 23.78 16.13 -18.63
C VAL A 87 23.74 17.40 -19.48
N VAL A 88 23.84 18.59 -18.86
CA VAL A 88 23.80 19.89 -19.57
C VAL A 88 24.91 20.04 -20.63
N PRO A 89 26.19 19.72 -20.37
CA PRO A 89 27.24 19.86 -21.38
C PRO A 89 26.99 19.01 -22.64
N LEU A 90 26.39 17.82 -22.47
CA LEU A 90 26.02 16.94 -23.57
C LEU A 90 24.92 17.57 -24.43
N LEU A 91 23.89 18.15 -23.79
CA LEU A 91 22.82 18.85 -24.50
C LEU A 91 23.31 20.14 -25.16
N GLN A 92 24.26 20.85 -24.55
CA GLN A 92 24.91 22.00 -25.17
C GLN A 92 25.68 21.59 -26.44
N ALA A 93 26.40 20.47 -26.40
CA ALA A 93 27.08 19.93 -27.57
C ALA A 93 26.12 19.53 -28.71
N LEU A 94 24.86 19.22 -28.38
CA LEU A 94 23.78 18.97 -29.34
C LEU A 94 23.12 20.24 -29.90
N GLY A 95 23.60 21.43 -29.54
CA GLY A 95 23.13 22.71 -30.08
C GLY A 95 21.94 23.32 -29.35
N LEU A 96 21.54 22.80 -28.19
CA LEU A 96 20.40 23.33 -27.41
C LEU A 96 20.68 24.68 -26.73
N GLY A 97 21.95 25.12 -26.67
CA GLY A 97 22.33 26.43 -26.12
C GLY A 97 21.74 26.69 -24.73
N ALA A 98 21.00 27.79 -24.58
CA ALA A 98 20.37 28.18 -23.32
C ALA A 98 19.25 27.22 -22.85
N ALA A 99 18.66 26.44 -23.75
CA ALA A 99 17.61 25.47 -23.40
C ALA A 99 18.18 24.17 -22.78
N ALA A 100 19.49 23.94 -22.86
CA ALA A 100 20.11 22.71 -22.36
C ALA A 100 19.86 22.47 -20.86
N ALA A 101 19.93 23.51 -20.02
CA ALA A 101 19.69 23.39 -18.58
C ALA A 101 18.25 22.99 -18.21
N PRO A 102 17.20 23.72 -18.65
CA PRO A 102 15.82 23.33 -18.33
C PRO A 102 15.41 22.00 -18.97
N VAL A 103 15.88 21.70 -20.20
CA VAL A 103 15.62 20.41 -20.85
C VAL A 103 16.27 19.27 -20.07
N SER A 104 17.51 19.45 -19.61
CA SER A 104 18.17 18.47 -18.76
C SER A 104 17.41 18.23 -17.46
N PHE A 105 17.02 19.30 -16.78
CA PHE A 105 16.29 19.23 -15.51
C PHE A 105 14.98 18.45 -15.66
N VAL A 106 14.15 18.84 -16.63
CA VAL A 106 12.87 18.16 -16.89
C VAL A 106 13.09 16.72 -17.35
N GLY A 107 14.02 16.49 -18.27
CA GLY A 107 14.32 15.16 -18.80
C GLY A 107 14.81 14.19 -17.72
N MET A 108 15.74 14.62 -16.86
CA MET A 108 16.22 13.81 -15.75
C MET A 108 15.16 13.59 -14.69
N THR A 109 14.34 14.60 -14.40
CA THR A 109 13.20 14.44 -13.48
C THR A 109 12.23 13.37 -13.98
N LEU A 110 11.85 13.41 -15.26
CA LEU A 110 10.95 12.43 -15.87
C LEU A 110 11.58 11.03 -15.92
N LEU A 111 12.87 10.93 -16.25
CA LEU A 111 13.60 9.66 -16.27
C LEU A 111 13.63 9.03 -14.88
N VAL A 112 13.99 9.81 -13.86
CA VAL A 112 14.07 9.32 -12.48
C VAL A 112 12.69 9.00 -11.94
N ALA A 113 11.67 9.79 -12.26
CA ALA A 113 10.29 9.48 -11.91
C ALA A 113 9.82 8.15 -12.54
N TYR A 114 10.11 7.92 -13.82
CA TYR A 114 9.80 6.66 -14.49
C TYR A 114 10.53 5.47 -13.84
N LEU A 115 11.83 5.59 -13.59
CA LEU A 115 12.60 4.54 -12.91
C LEU A 115 12.08 4.29 -11.49
N SER A 116 11.75 5.34 -10.74
CA SER A 116 11.18 5.23 -9.39
C SER A 116 9.83 4.54 -9.42
N LEU A 117 8.98 4.84 -10.40
CA LEU A 117 7.66 4.24 -10.52
C LEU A 117 7.75 2.77 -10.95
N VAL A 118 8.62 2.45 -11.91
CA VAL A 118 8.77 1.07 -12.40
C VAL A 118 9.50 0.20 -11.39
N LEU A 119 10.71 0.60 -10.98
CA LEU A 119 11.59 -0.21 -10.12
C LEU A 119 11.30 -0.02 -8.64
N GLY A 120 10.85 1.17 -8.23
CA GLY A 120 10.55 1.49 -6.84
C GLY A 120 9.10 1.23 -6.44
N GLU A 121 8.21 0.87 -7.37
CA GLU A 121 6.81 0.63 -7.01
C GLU A 121 6.17 -0.52 -7.79
N LEU A 122 5.98 -0.40 -9.09
CA LEU A 122 5.17 -1.33 -9.88
C LEU A 122 5.76 -2.74 -9.96
N ALA A 123 7.04 -2.87 -10.31
CA ALA A 123 7.68 -4.18 -10.43
C ALA A 123 7.77 -4.90 -9.07
N PRO A 124 8.21 -4.25 -7.97
CA PRO A 124 8.19 -4.86 -6.64
C PRO A 124 6.81 -5.30 -6.19
N LYS A 125 5.76 -4.48 -6.41
CA LYS A 125 4.36 -4.86 -6.11
C LYS A 125 3.94 -6.11 -6.87
N ARG A 126 4.26 -6.21 -8.16
CA ARG A 126 3.95 -7.40 -8.97
C ARG A 126 4.68 -8.65 -8.47
N LEU A 127 5.96 -8.53 -8.10
CA LEU A 127 6.73 -9.64 -7.53
C LEU A 127 6.18 -10.07 -6.17
N ALA A 128 5.82 -9.11 -5.32
CA ALA A 128 5.21 -9.36 -4.02
C ALA A 128 3.87 -10.08 -4.13
N LEU A 129 3.04 -9.73 -5.12
CA LEU A 129 1.76 -10.40 -5.39
C LEU A 129 1.97 -11.88 -5.75
N GLN A 130 3.00 -12.20 -6.52
CA GLN A 130 3.32 -13.57 -6.91
C GLN A 130 3.85 -14.42 -5.74
N ASN A 131 4.53 -13.82 -4.77
CA ASN A 131 5.11 -14.52 -3.63
C ASN A 131 4.89 -13.80 -2.28
N ALA A 132 3.65 -13.51 -1.93
CA ALA A 132 3.29 -12.74 -0.73
C ALA A 132 3.88 -13.34 0.56
N THR A 133 3.88 -14.67 0.70
CA THR A 133 4.43 -15.35 1.89
C THR A 133 5.95 -15.17 2.00
N GLY A 134 6.68 -15.29 0.89
CA GLY A 134 8.14 -15.15 0.89
C GLY A 134 8.57 -13.73 1.24
N PHE A 135 7.97 -12.75 0.57
CA PHE A 135 8.23 -11.33 0.85
C PHE A 135 7.88 -10.96 2.29
N THR A 136 6.72 -11.39 2.79
CA THR A 136 6.33 -11.09 4.17
C THR A 136 7.32 -11.66 5.19
N LYS A 137 7.79 -12.90 5.02
CA LYS A 137 8.74 -13.51 5.96
C LYS A 137 10.06 -12.75 6.06
N VAL A 138 10.53 -12.20 4.95
CA VAL A 138 11.81 -11.47 4.89
C VAL A 138 11.63 -10.01 5.33
N LEU A 139 10.56 -9.35 4.89
CA LEU A 139 10.36 -7.91 5.06
C LEU A 139 9.61 -7.53 6.33
N ALA A 140 8.79 -8.41 6.91
CA ALA A 140 8.05 -8.08 8.13
C ALA A 140 8.94 -7.81 9.35
N PRO A 141 10.00 -8.59 9.64
CA PRO A 141 10.85 -8.34 10.81
C PRO A 141 11.48 -6.93 10.85
N PRO A 142 12.15 -6.42 9.79
CA PRO A 142 12.69 -5.06 9.82
C PRO A 142 11.58 -4.00 9.89
N LEU A 143 10.42 -4.26 9.27
CA LEU A 143 9.27 -3.34 9.36
C LEU A 143 8.68 -3.24 10.77
N ILE A 144 8.70 -4.31 11.56
CA ILE A 144 8.27 -4.26 12.96
C ILE A 144 9.13 -3.29 13.77
N ILE A 145 10.44 -3.31 13.53
CA ILE A 145 11.39 -2.40 14.19
C ILE A 145 11.15 -0.97 13.71
N LEU A 146 11.06 -0.77 12.40
CA LEU A 146 10.84 0.55 11.81
C LEU A 146 9.53 1.18 12.29
N ALA A 147 8.43 0.42 12.30
CA ALA A 147 7.14 0.91 12.80
C ALA A 147 7.21 1.30 14.27
N LYS A 148 8.01 0.61 15.09
CA LYS A 148 8.23 0.98 16.48
C LYS A 148 8.96 2.32 16.61
N VAL A 149 9.98 2.54 15.79
CA VAL A 149 10.74 3.81 15.73
C VAL A 149 9.89 4.96 15.20
N MET A 150 9.05 4.69 14.20
CA MET A 150 8.19 5.67 13.53
C MET A 150 6.89 5.97 14.30
N ARG A 151 6.63 5.30 15.44
CA ARG A 151 5.46 5.56 16.30
C ARG A 151 5.11 7.04 16.52
N PRO A 152 6.04 7.94 16.90
CA PRO A 152 5.71 9.35 17.11
C PRO A 152 5.28 10.04 15.81
N VAL A 153 5.91 9.70 14.68
CA VAL A 153 5.56 10.25 13.36
C VAL A 153 4.18 9.78 12.94
N ILE A 154 3.88 8.49 13.12
CA ILE A 154 2.56 7.91 12.82
C ILE A 154 1.49 8.54 13.70
N TRP A 155 1.75 8.75 14.99
CA TRP A 155 0.82 9.41 15.89
C TRP A 155 0.50 10.84 15.44
N LEU A 156 1.52 11.62 15.07
CA LEU A 156 1.35 12.97 14.54
C LEU A 156 0.53 12.96 13.25
N LEU A 157 0.83 12.03 12.34
CA LEU A 157 0.09 11.86 11.09
C LEU A 157 -1.37 11.50 11.35
N SER A 158 -1.64 10.51 12.20
CA SER A 158 -3.02 10.14 12.58
C SER A 158 -3.78 11.31 13.18
N MET A 159 -3.14 12.10 14.05
CA MET A 159 -3.74 13.32 14.59
C MET A 159 -4.07 14.33 13.49
N SER A 160 -3.14 14.59 12.57
CA SER A 160 -3.37 15.51 11.45
C SER A 160 -4.46 15.02 10.49
N THR A 161 -4.47 13.73 10.14
CA THR A 161 -5.49 13.13 9.28
C THR A 161 -6.86 13.22 9.93
N ASN A 162 -6.97 12.86 11.22
CA ASN A 162 -8.24 12.93 11.95
C ASN A 162 -8.75 14.37 12.06
N ALA A 163 -7.85 15.34 12.25
CA ALA A 163 -8.21 16.75 12.25
C ALA A 163 -8.77 17.19 10.89
N VAL A 164 -8.11 16.83 9.79
CA VAL A 164 -8.58 17.14 8.43
C VAL A 164 -9.93 16.49 8.15
N VAL A 165 -10.11 15.20 8.49
CA VAL A 165 -11.39 14.49 8.32
C VAL A 165 -12.52 15.17 9.09
N ARG A 166 -12.28 15.58 10.33
CA ARG A 166 -13.27 16.32 11.13
C ARG A 166 -13.59 17.69 10.54
N LEU A 167 -12.61 18.39 9.98
CA LEU A 167 -12.80 19.71 9.35
C LEU A 167 -13.69 19.63 8.10
N VAL A 168 -13.63 18.54 7.34
CA VAL A 168 -14.52 18.30 6.20
C VAL A 168 -15.85 17.62 6.59
N GLY A 169 -16.10 17.43 7.89
CA GLY A 169 -17.36 16.90 8.42
C GLY A 169 -17.45 15.36 8.46
N GLY A 170 -16.36 14.64 8.25
CA GLY A 170 -16.31 13.18 8.37
C GLY A 170 -16.01 12.71 9.79
N ASP A 171 -16.37 11.45 10.10
CA ASP A 171 -15.96 10.77 11.33
C ASP A 171 -14.67 9.95 11.08
N PRO A 172 -13.52 10.31 11.70
CA PRO A 172 -12.28 9.55 11.55
C PRO A 172 -12.31 8.14 12.15
N HIS A 173 -13.34 7.82 12.94
CA HIS A 173 -13.53 6.53 13.57
C HIS A 173 -14.69 5.73 12.95
N ALA A 174 -15.31 6.22 11.88
CA ALA A 174 -16.26 5.44 11.11
C ALA A 174 -15.57 4.15 10.62
N GLY A 175 -15.96 3.01 11.20
CA GLY A 175 -15.59 1.69 10.69
C GLY A 175 -16.34 1.38 9.40
N ARG A 176 -16.12 0.18 8.82
CA ARG A 176 -17.09 -0.36 7.84
C ARG A 176 -18.47 -0.29 8.48
N GLU A 177 -19.42 0.34 7.80
CA GLU A 177 -20.83 0.20 8.15
C GLU A 177 -21.12 -1.28 8.34
N SER A 178 -21.82 -1.61 9.43
CA SER A 178 -22.29 -2.97 9.65
C SER A 178 -23.14 -3.36 8.46
N VAL A 179 -22.76 -4.44 7.76
CA VAL A 179 -23.50 -4.95 6.61
C VAL A 179 -24.96 -5.13 7.04
N SER A 180 -25.88 -4.43 6.39
CA SER A 180 -27.29 -4.54 6.74
C SER A 180 -27.82 -5.92 6.35
N SER A 181 -28.96 -6.32 6.89
CA SER A 181 -29.61 -7.57 6.49
C SER A 181 -29.96 -7.57 5.00
N GLU A 182 -30.30 -6.42 4.41
CA GLU A 182 -30.55 -6.29 2.98
C GLU A 182 -29.27 -6.46 2.17
N GLU A 183 -28.17 -5.83 2.60
CA GLU A 183 -26.89 -5.91 1.90
C GLU A 183 -26.28 -7.32 2.01
N LEU A 184 -26.49 -8.02 3.12
CA LEU A 184 -26.20 -9.46 3.26
C LEU A 184 -27.04 -10.31 2.32
N TRP A 185 -28.31 -9.97 2.13
CA TRP A 185 -29.20 -10.68 1.20
C TRP A 185 -28.75 -10.49 -0.25
N ASP A 186 -28.40 -9.26 -0.64
CA ASP A 186 -27.90 -8.96 -1.99
C ASP A 186 -26.61 -9.74 -2.31
N MET A 187 -25.67 -9.80 -1.36
CA MET A 187 -24.43 -10.59 -1.52
C MET A 187 -24.68 -12.10 -1.68
N VAL A 188 -25.75 -12.63 -1.07
CA VAL A 188 -26.15 -14.04 -1.16
C VAL A 188 -26.91 -14.29 -2.46
N ALA A 189 -27.82 -13.41 -2.83
CA ALA A 189 -28.65 -13.52 -4.03
C ALA A 189 -27.83 -13.40 -5.33
N GLU A 190 -26.76 -12.59 -5.33
CA GLU A 190 -25.86 -12.42 -6.48
C GLU A 190 -24.78 -13.51 -6.58
N ASN A 191 -24.72 -14.45 -5.63
CA ASN A 191 -23.69 -15.48 -5.63
C ASN A 191 -24.05 -16.67 -6.54
N GLU A 192 -23.44 -16.73 -7.72
CA GLU A 192 -23.66 -17.79 -8.72
C GLU A 192 -23.30 -19.22 -8.25
N LEU A 193 -22.63 -19.37 -7.09
CA LEU A 193 -22.27 -20.68 -6.53
C LEU A 193 -23.37 -21.28 -5.62
N ILE A 194 -24.44 -20.53 -5.33
CA ILE A 194 -25.54 -20.98 -4.47
C ILE A 194 -26.67 -21.54 -5.35
N GLU A 195 -27.05 -22.78 -5.11
CA GLU A 195 -28.17 -23.42 -5.81
C GLU A 195 -29.52 -22.72 -5.52
N GLU A 196 -30.41 -22.62 -6.52
CA GLU A 196 -31.73 -21.94 -6.41
C GLU A 196 -32.59 -22.44 -5.23
N ASN A 197 -32.53 -23.73 -4.91
CA ASN A 197 -33.25 -24.30 -3.76
C ASN A 197 -32.71 -23.75 -2.43
N SER A 198 -31.40 -23.51 -2.33
CA SER A 198 -30.77 -22.92 -1.14
C SER A 198 -31.10 -21.44 -1.01
N LEU A 199 -31.22 -20.72 -2.12
CA LEU A 199 -31.68 -19.32 -2.15
C LEU A 199 -33.11 -19.19 -1.60
N THR A 200 -34.00 -20.13 -1.95
CA THR A 200 -35.39 -20.12 -1.46
C THR A 200 -35.46 -20.32 0.05
N ILE A 201 -34.68 -21.27 0.60
CA ILE A 201 -34.61 -21.51 2.04
C ILE A 201 -34.01 -20.31 2.77
N LEU A 202 -32.97 -19.68 2.21
CA LEU A 202 -32.38 -18.47 2.80
C LEU A 202 -33.39 -17.32 2.78
N ALA A 203 -34.13 -17.10 1.70
CA ALA A 203 -35.18 -16.08 1.63
C ALA A 203 -36.23 -16.27 2.73
N ASP A 204 -36.67 -17.51 2.95
CA ASP A 204 -37.64 -17.84 3.99
C ASP A 204 -37.09 -17.59 5.40
N VAL A 205 -35.81 -17.89 5.63
CA VAL A 205 -35.15 -17.67 6.94
C VAL A 205 -34.95 -16.19 7.23
N PHE A 206 -34.51 -15.41 6.24
CA PHE A 206 -34.37 -13.96 6.37
C PHE A 206 -35.75 -13.30 6.58
N GLY A 207 -36.77 -13.70 5.82
CA GLY A 207 -38.14 -13.20 5.96
C GLY A 207 -38.86 -13.66 7.23
N ALA A 208 -38.40 -14.71 7.91
CA ALA A 208 -38.97 -15.17 9.18
C ALA A 208 -38.64 -14.23 10.35
N GLY A 209 -37.53 -13.49 10.28
CA GLY A 209 -37.14 -12.51 11.30
C GLY A 209 -38.08 -11.29 11.37
N ASP A 210 -38.70 -10.95 10.24
CA ASP A 210 -39.61 -9.80 10.11
C ASP A 210 -41.09 -10.17 10.35
N ARG A 211 -41.40 -11.46 10.49
CA ARG A 211 -42.77 -11.92 10.73
C ARG A 211 -43.20 -11.64 12.17
N THR A 212 -44.29 -10.92 12.33
CA THR A 212 -44.87 -10.65 13.64
C THR A 212 -45.71 -11.85 14.12
N LEU A 213 -45.79 -12.06 15.44
CA LEU A 213 -46.51 -13.18 16.05
C LEU A 213 -47.99 -13.27 15.61
N GLN A 214 -48.58 -12.15 15.19
CA GLN A 214 -49.94 -12.04 14.66
C GLN A 214 -50.09 -12.63 13.24
N GLU A 215 -49.02 -12.67 12.45
CA GLU A 215 -49.02 -13.20 11.07
C GLU A 215 -48.86 -14.72 11.02
N VAL A 216 -48.42 -15.34 12.13
CA VAL A 216 -48.14 -16.78 12.22
C VAL A 216 -49.19 -17.52 13.05
N MET A 217 -50.03 -16.81 13.82
CA MET A 217 -51.12 -17.44 14.55
C MET A 217 -52.25 -17.87 13.60
N ARG A 218 -52.66 -19.14 13.71
CA ARG A 218 -53.95 -19.59 13.16
C ARG A 218 -55.08 -19.08 14.07
N PRO A 219 -56.20 -18.58 13.51
CA PRO A 219 -57.33 -18.08 14.29
C PRO A 219 -57.95 -19.14 15.20
#